data_AF-A0A7X4Y595-F1
#
_entry.id   AF-A0A7X4Y595-F1
#
_cell.length_a   1.000
_cell.length_b   1.000
_cell.length_c   1.000
_cell.angle_alpha   90.00
_cell.angle_beta   90.00
_cell.angle_gamma   90.00
#
_symmetry.space_group_name_H-M   'P 1'
#
loop_
_entity.id
_entity.type
_entity.pdbx_description
1 polymer ?
#
loop_
_entity_poly.entity_id
_entity_poly.type
_entity_poly.pdbx_seq_one_letter_code
_entity_poly.pdbx_strand_id
1 'polypeptide(L)'
;MRALVLGLALVSLFACQKKEDYIKVSCPSEKQVVEGLKKFNPELYIKIEKVQQFEKVPLCEVEFWAGVRYAILYTDPKAKYFFPSAFDASTGENVSAKKISQQKNLPKDILEQFEKHVNFVVGDGKDYIYLITEPKNEKAEETYKNLLQWAKEKKMKIKIIVRPGDFNIEGYNTAVSALCKKQSFDQMLKSYYDASADCKEGRATLDQNMKFVNAQMGLTFPNPIIITSNGKLWVGQLNKDQFEAILK
;
A
#
# COMPACT_ATOMS: atom_id res chain seq x y z
N MET A 1 19.26 91.43 9.26
CA MET A 1 20.23 90.34 9.49
C MET A 1 19.50 89.23 10.22
N ARG A 2 19.02 88.25 9.45
CA ARG A 2 19.44 86.82 9.46
C ARG A 2 19.04 86.07 10.74
N ALA A 3 17.80 85.55 10.70
CA ALA A 3 17.35 84.42 11.48
C ALA A 3 18.11 83.15 11.04
N LEU A 4 18.61 82.37 12.00
CA LEU A 4 19.18 81.05 11.75
C LEU A 4 18.15 80.00 12.22
N VAL A 5 17.55 79.32 11.25
CA VAL A 5 16.53 78.28 11.45
C VAL A 5 17.21 76.99 11.88
N LEU A 6 16.74 76.41 13.00
CA LEU A 6 17.03 75.04 13.44
C LEU A 6 16.54 74.04 12.38
N GLY A 7 17.46 73.32 11.73
CA GLY A 7 17.14 72.16 10.91
C GLY A 7 17.13 70.90 11.76
N LEU A 8 15.94 70.44 12.17
CA LEU A 8 15.74 69.05 12.63
C LEU A 8 15.87 68.12 11.42
N ALA A 9 16.95 67.33 11.37
CA ALA A 9 17.03 66.20 10.46
C ALA A 9 16.23 65.02 11.05
N LEU A 10 14.97 64.87 10.64
CA LEU A 10 14.22 63.63 10.81
C LEU A 10 14.87 62.57 9.92
N VAL A 11 15.71 61.72 10.52
CA VAL A 11 16.16 60.46 9.91
C VAL A 11 14.97 59.51 9.97
N SER A 12 14.22 59.44 8.88
CA SER A 12 13.19 58.45 8.64
C SER A 12 13.84 57.06 8.54
N LEU A 13 13.86 56.34 9.68
CA LEU A 13 14.04 54.90 9.73
C LEU A 13 12.85 54.22 9.04
N PHE A 14 12.82 54.24 7.71
CA PHE A 14 12.16 53.18 6.96
C PHE A 14 13.03 51.94 7.10
N ALA A 15 12.90 51.28 8.25
CA ALA A 15 13.24 49.88 8.35
C ALA A 15 12.47 49.18 7.23
N CYS A 16 13.21 48.73 6.20
CA CYS A 16 12.73 47.75 5.26
C CYS A 16 12.17 46.58 6.07
N GLN A 17 10.84 46.56 6.26
CA GLN A 17 10.15 45.33 6.57
C GLN A 17 10.44 44.42 5.38
N LYS A 18 11.42 43.52 5.53
CA LYS A 18 11.61 42.41 4.61
C LYS A 18 10.25 41.74 4.51
N LYS A 19 9.59 41.91 3.35
CA LYS A 19 8.46 41.08 2.96
C LYS A 19 8.91 39.65 3.20
N GLU A 20 8.13 38.86 3.95
CA GLU A 20 8.48 37.49 4.30
C GLU A 20 8.95 36.73 3.05
N ASP A 21 10.27 36.53 2.99
CA ASP A 21 10.93 35.75 1.97
C ASP A 21 10.64 34.29 2.29
N TYR A 22 9.64 33.70 1.62
CA TYR A 22 9.45 32.26 1.71
C TYR A 22 10.73 31.58 1.19
N ILE A 23 11.28 30.67 1.99
CA ILE A 23 12.51 29.96 1.61
C ILE A 23 12.13 28.92 0.56
N LYS A 24 12.39 29.24 -0.70
CA LYS A 24 12.29 28.26 -1.79
C LYS A 24 13.37 27.20 -1.59
N VAL A 25 12.96 25.94 -1.57
CA VAL A 25 13.89 24.81 -1.44
C VAL A 25 13.82 23.92 -2.68
N SER A 26 14.94 23.34 -3.06
CA SER A 26 14.97 22.27 -4.05
C SER A 26 14.73 20.95 -3.32
N CYS A 27 13.67 20.25 -3.71
CA CYS A 27 13.32 18.99 -3.07
C CYS A 27 14.24 17.85 -3.50
N PRO A 28 14.43 16.84 -2.62
CA PRO A 28 15.26 15.69 -2.95
C PRO A 28 14.68 14.93 -4.14
N SER A 29 15.55 14.22 -4.84
CA SER A 29 15.12 13.29 -5.89
C SER A 29 14.31 12.13 -5.31
N GLU A 30 13.42 11.54 -6.12
CA GLU A 30 12.68 10.32 -5.75
C GLU A 30 13.62 9.20 -5.27
N LYS A 31 14.78 9.04 -5.92
CA LYS A 31 15.80 8.06 -5.55
C LYS A 31 16.31 8.28 -4.13
N GLN A 32 16.65 9.52 -3.76
CA GLN A 32 17.13 9.84 -2.40
C GLN A 32 16.04 9.55 -1.35
N VAL A 33 14.78 9.85 -1.66
CA VAL A 33 13.65 9.55 -0.78
C VAL A 33 13.49 8.04 -0.60
N VAL A 34 13.50 7.27 -1.70
CA VAL A 34 13.43 5.80 -1.66
C VAL A 34 14.58 5.20 -0.86
N GLU A 35 15.82 5.64 -1.09
CA GLU A 35 16.99 5.19 -0.33
C GLU A 35 16.85 5.48 1.18
N GLY A 36 16.31 6.65 1.54
CA GLY A 36 16.02 7.00 2.92
C GLY A 36 14.96 6.08 3.55
N LEU A 37 13.84 5.86 2.86
CA LEU A 37 12.74 5.03 3.37
C LEU A 37 13.11 3.55 3.47
N LYS A 38 13.90 3.04 2.52
CA LYS A 38 14.39 1.66 2.52
C LYS A 38 15.31 1.33 3.70
N LYS A 39 15.87 2.33 4.39
CA LYS A 39 16.63 2.09 5.64
C LYS A 39 15.73 1.61 6.79
N PHE A 40 14.44 1.97 6.78
CA PHE A 40 13.49 1.53 7.82
C PHE A 40 12.85 0.19 7.46
N ASN A 41 12.57 -0.05 6.18
CA ASN A 41 12.06 -1.32 5.70
C ASN A 41 12.64 -1.66 4.32
N PRO A 42 13.73 -2.45 4.26
CA PRO A 42 14.44 -2.75 3.03
C PRO A 42 13.60 -3.51 1.98
N GLU A 43 12.63 -4.32 2.42
CA GLU A 43 11.86 -5.18 1.52
C GLU A 43 10.60 -4.49 0.99
N LEU A 44 10.01 -3.57 1.76
CA LEU A 44 8.78 -2.86 1.41
C LEU A 44 8.85 -2.23 0.02
N TYR A 45 7.90 -2.52 -0.85
CA TYR A 45 7.77 -1.87 -2.14
C TYR A 45 7.46 -0.39 -1.92
N ILE A 46 8.24 0.48 -2.56
CA ILE A 46 8.07 1.94 -2.47
C ILE A 46 7.93 2.48 -3.89
N LYS A 47 6.82 3.16 -4.16
CA LYS A 47 6.60 3.90 -5.39
C LYS A 47 6.32 5.35 -5.07
N ILE A 48 7.18 6.25 -5.51
CA ILE A 48 6.96 7.68 -5.36
C ILE A 48 5.96 8.13 -6.42
N GLU A 49 4.89 8.81 -6.00
CA GLU A 49 3.93 9.45 -6.90
C GLU A 49 4.31 10.92 -7.11
N LYS A 50 4.84 11.56 -6.05
CA LYS A 50 5.19 12.98 -6.11
C LYS A 50 6.22 13.38 -5.07
N VAL A 51 7.13 14.26 -5.45
CA VAL A 51 7.95 15.05 -4.52
C VAL A 51 7.84 16.51 -4.89
N GLN A 52 7.39 17.35 -3.95
CA GLN A 52 7.21 18.79 -4.19
C GLN A 52 7.45 19.60 -2.92
N GLN A 53 7.70 20.91 -3.06
CA GLN A 53 7.78 21.79 -1.90
C GLN A 53 6.42 21.82 -1.18
N PHE A 54 6.46 21.72 0.15
CA PHE A 54 5.28 21.82 1.00
C PHE A 54 4.92 23.30 1.22
N GLU A 55 4.01 23.79 0.39
CA GLU A 55 3.52 25.17 0.43
C GLU A 55 4.67 26.19 0.50
N LYS A 56 4.63 27.13 1.46
CA LYS A 56 5.67 28.14 1.70
C LYS A 56 6.65 27.75 2.82
N VAL A 57 6.64 26.48 3.24
CA VAL A 57 7.51 25.94 4.29
C VAL A 57 8.78 25.39 3.63
N PRO A 58 9.96 25.47 4.28
CA PRO A 58 11.21 24.88 3.78
C PRO A 58 11.26 23.35 3.93
N LEU A 59 10.16 22.67 3.63
CA LEU A 59 10.02 21.21 3.62
C LEU A 59 9.49 20.75 2.28
N CYS A 60 9.68 19.48 1.98
CA CYS A 60 9.15 18.82 0.81
C CYS A 60 8.11 17.78 1.22
N GLU A 61 6.94 17.84 0.61
CA GLU A 61 5.92 16.81 0.70
C GLU A 61 6.26 15.69 -0.28
N VAL A 62 6.18 14.46 0.21
CA VAL A 62 6.35 13.24 -0.56
C VAL A 62 5.04 12.47 -0.50
N GLU A 63 4.47 12.19 -1.67
CA GLU A 63 3.32 11.32 -1.84
C GLU A 63 3.80 10.00 -2.45
N PHE A 64 3.47 8.87 -1.84
CA PHE A 64 4.01 7.57 -2.24
C PHE A 64 3.14 6.40 -1.81
N TRP A 65 3.33 5.26 -2.46
CA TRP A 65 2.83 3.97 -2.03
C TRP A 65 3.90 3.21 -1.26
N ALA A 66 3.54 2.75 -0.06
CA ALA A 66 4.26 1.81 0.77
C ALA A 66 3.53 0.46 0.70
N GLY A 67 3.93 -0.41 -0.23
CA GLY A 67 3.17 -1.59 -0.60
C GLY A 67 1.78 -1.19 -1.07
N VAL A 68 0.73 -1.67 -0.40
CA VAL A 68 -0.67 -1.30 -0.69
C VAL A 68 -1.16 -0.03 0.00
N ARG A 69 -0.32 0.63 0.80
CA ARG A 69 -0.74 1.80 1.61
C ARG A 69 -0.29 3.08 0.92
N TYR A 70 -1.24 3.95 0.59
CA TYR A 70 -0.91 5.31 0.21
C TYR A 70 -0.49 6.10 1.44
N ALA A 71 0.63 6.81 1.36
CA ALA A 71 1.22 7.54 2.45
C ALA A 71 1.71 8.91 1.98
N ILE A 72 1.70 9.85 2.91
CA ILE A 72 2.29 11.16 2.76
C ILE A 72 3.24 11.36 3.91
N LEU A 73 4.41 11.91 3.62
CA LEU A 73 5.35 12.38 4.61
C LEU A 73 5.99 13.68 4.15
N TYR A 74 6.70 14.31 5.06
CA TYR A 74 7.47 15.52 4.78
C TYR A 74 8.94 15.28 5.05
N THR A 75 9.80 15.97 4.34
CA THR A 75 11.24 15.82 4.50
C THR A 75 11.97 17.13 4.27
N ASP A 76 13.16 17.27 4.86
CA ASP A 76 14.05 18.37 4.54
C ASP A 76 14.65 18.20 3.13
N PRO A 77 15.21 19.26 2.52
CA PRO A 77 15.76 19.21 1.16
C PRO A 77 16.81 18.13 0.91
N LYS A 78 17.44 17.57 1.95
CA LYS A 78 18.47 16.54 1.86
C LYS A 78 17.96 15.12 2.15
N ALA A 79 16.65 14.93 2.34
CA ALA A 79 16.06 13.65 2.73
C ALA A 79 16.70 13.05 4.01
N LYS A 80 17.11 13.90 4.96
CA LYS A 80 17.79 13.49 6.19
C LYS A 80 16.79 13.11 7.28
N TYR A 81 15.68 13.83 7.36
CA TYR A 81 14.61 13.62 8.34
C TYR A 81 13.27 13.41 7.63
N PHE A 82 12.45 12.50 8.17
CA PHE A 82 11.10 12.26 7.69
C PHE A 82 10.09 12.58 8.80
N PHE A 83 9.07 13.35 8.44
CA PHE A 83 7.99 13.75 9.33
C PHE A 83 6.69 13.11 8.81
N PRO A 84 5.97 12.31 9.63
CA PRO A 84 4.91 11.44 9.14
C PRO A 84 3.60 12.17 8.80
N SER A 85 3.43 13.41 9.26
CA SER A 85 2.17 14.14 9.10
C SER A 85 2.39 15.63 9.31
N ALA A 86 1.50 16.44 8.74
CA ALA A 86 1.38 17.86 8.98
C ALA A 86 -0.06 18.18 9.42
N PHE A 87 -0.16 19.16 10.30
CA PHE A 87 -1.43 19.70 10.79
C PHE A 87 -1.46 21.19 10.50
N ASP A 88 -2.59 21.68 9.97
CA ASP A 88 -2.87 23.10 9.94
C ASP A 88 -3.20 23.55 11.36
N ALA A 89 -2.31 24.34 11.96
CA ALA A 89 -2.47 24.81 13.33
C ALA A 89 -3.65 25.78 13.51
N SER A 90 -4.12 26.43 12.44
CA SER A 90 -5.24 27.38 12.50
C SER A 90 -6.60 26.67 12.57
N THR A 91 -6.72 25.52 11.93
CA THR A 91 -7.97 24.74 11.84
C THR A 91 -7.94 23.46 12.66
N GLY A 92 -6.75 22.99 13.06
CA GLY A 92 -6.54 21.66 13.64
C GLY A 92 -6.62 20.51 12.62
N GLU A 93 -6.76 20.80 11.33
CA GLU A 93 -6.92 19.79 10.28
C GLU A 93 -5.62 19.01 10.04
N ASN A 94 -5.70 17.68 10.03
CA ASN A 94 -4.60 16.83 9.54
C ASN A 94 -4.61 16.82 8.01
N VAL A 95 -3.81 17.70 7.41
CA VAL A 95 -3.75 17.86 5.95
C VAL A 95 -3.25 16.61 5.23
N SER A 96 -2.40 15.81 5.88
CA SER A 96 -1.91 14.54 5.33
C SER A 96 -3.02 13.49 5.30
N ALA A 97 -3.75 13.32 6.40
CA ALA A 97 -4.85 12.36 6.48
C ALA A 97 -5.98 12.69 5.48
N LYS A 98 -6.27 13.98 5.29
CA LYS A 98 -7.23 14.45 4.28
C LYS A 98 -6.83 14.02 2.88
N LYS A 99 -5.59 14.28 2.45
CA LYS A 99 -5.09 13.85 1.14
C LYS A 99 -5.07 12.32 1.01
N ILE A 100 -4.62 11.60 2.05
CA ILE A 100 -4.62 10.13 2.04
C ILE A 100 -6.05 9.57 1.86
N SER A 101 -7.06 10.18 2.49
CA SER A 101 -8.46 9.73 2.38
C SER A 101 -9.06 9.86 0.96
N GLN A 102 -8.46 10.71 0.13
CA GLN A 102 -8.86 10.90 -1.26
C GLN A 102 -8.35 9.77 -2.16
N GLN A 103 -7.24 9.12 -1.79
CA GLN A 103 -6.69 8.00 -2.53
C GLN A 103 -7.26 6.67 -2.01
N LYS A 104 -8.19 6.08 -2.77
CA LYS A 104 -8.96 4.91 -2.30
C LYS A 104 -8.56 3.59 -2.95
N ASN A 105 -7.93 3.63 -4.13
CA ASN A 105 -7.69 2.45 -4.95
C ASN A 105 -6.20 2.28 -5.26
N LEU A 106 -5.77 1.02 -5.30
CA LEU A 106 -4.44 0.63 -5.74
C LEU A 106 -4.25 0.98 -7.22
N PRO A 107 -3.08 1.52 -7.58
CA PRO A 107 -2.75 1.81 -8.97
C PRO A 107 -2.46 0.51 -9.72
N LYS A 108 -2.65 0.55 -11.04
CA LYS A 108 -2.57 -0.63 -11.90
C LYS A 108 -1.21 -1.34 -11.84
N ASP A 109 -0.13 -0.59 -11.74
CA ASP A 109 1.23 -1.14 -11.66
C ASP A 109 1.50 -1.93 -10.37
N ILE A 110 0.82 -1.58 -9.27
CA ILE A 110 0.82 -2.37 -8.04
C ILE A 110 -0.03 -3.64 -8.23
N LEU A 111 -1.20 -3.54 -8.87
CA LEU A 111 -2.04 -4.72 -9.19
C LEU A 111 -1.32 -5.72 -10.10
N GLU A 112 -0.47 -5.25 -11.02
CA GLU A 112 0.36 -6.09 -11.88
C GLU A 112 1.44 -6.85 -11.11
N GLN A 113 1.83 -6.40 -9.90
CA GLN A 113 2.72 -7.20 -9.05
C GLN A 113 1.99 -8.43 -8.47
N PHE A 114 0.72 -8.30 -8.09
CA PHE A 114 -0.07 -9.43 -7.57
C PHE A 114 -0.25 -10.54 -8.62
N GLU A 115 -0.36 -10.19 -9.91
CA GLU A 115 -0.51 -11.16 -10.99
C GLU A 115 0.62 -12.20 -11.03
N LYS A 116 1.84 -11.78 -10.70
CA LYS A 116 3.04 -12.63 -10.72
C LYS A 116 3.04 -13.71 -9.64
N HIS A 117 2.16 -13.58 -8.65
CA HIS A 117 2.07 -14.44 -7.48
C HIS A 117 0.81 -15.32 -7.47
N VAL A 118 0.00 -15.26 -8.54
CA VAL A 118 -1.22 -16.06 -8.68
C VAL A 118 -0.86 -17.54 -8.84
N ASN A 119 -1.35 -18.37 -7.93
CA ASN A 119 -1.19 -19.82 -7.98
C ASN A 119 -2.33 -20.50 -8.75
N PHE A 120 -3.55 -19.98 -8.62
CA PHE A 120 -4.72 -20.57 -9.26
C PHE A 120 -5.63 -19.51 -9.87
N VAL A 121 -6.32 -19.88 -10.94
CA VAL A 121 -7.38 -19.08 -11.54
C VAL A 121 -8.63 -19.93 -11.63
N VAL A 122 -9.75 -19.42 -11.13
CA VAL A 122 -11.05 -20.10 -11.15
C VAL A 122 -12.10 -19.20 -11.80
N GLY A 123 -12.93 -19.80 -12.65
CA GLY A 123 -14.00 -19.11 -13.39
C GLY A 123 -13.53 -18.47 -14.69
N ASP A 124 -14.51 -17.90 -15.40
CA ASP A 124 -14.34 -17.29 -16.72
C ASP A 124 -14.97 -15.89 -16.73
N GLY A 125 -14.24 -14.92 -17.28
CA GLY A 125 -14.58 -13.50 -17.14
C GLY A 125 -13.47 -12.56 -17.59
N LYS A 126 -13.84 -11.31 -17.92
CA LYS A 126 -12.87 -10.23 -18.16
C LYS A 126 -12.48 -9.55 -16.84
N ASP A 127 -13.47 -9.33 -15.97
CA ASP A 127 -13.24 -8.80 -14.63
C ASP A 127 -12.75 -9.90 -13.69
N TYR A 128 -12.04 -9.50 -12.65
CA TYR A 128 -11.43 -10.41 -11.70
C TYR A 128 -11.30 -9.81 -10.30
N ILE A 129 -11.10 -10.68 -9.33
CA ILE A 129 -10.58 -10.35 -8.00
C ILE A 129 -9.33 -11.16 -7.73
N TYR A 130 -8.36 -10.58 -7.02
CA TYR A 130 -7.35 -11.35 -6.31
C TYR A 130 -7.91 -11.78 -4.96
N LEU A 131 -7.74 -13.05 -4.62
CA LEU A 131 -8.04 -13.62 -3.31
C LEU A 131 -6.74 -14.13 -2.70
N ILE A 132 -6.26 -13.48 -1.65
CA ILE A 132 -5.16 -13.96 -0.83
C ILE A 132 -5.76 -14.80 0.29
N THR A 133 -5.37 -16.07 0.35
CA THR A 133 -6.04 -17.07 1.19
C THR A 133 -5.09 -18.21 1.57
N GLU A 134 -5.57 -19.14 2.39
CA GLU A 134 -4.84 -20.32 2.84
C GLU A 134 -5.79 -21.51 3.07
N PRO A 135 -5.31 -22.76 2.92
CA PRO A 135 -6.06 -23.93 3.37
C PRO A 135 -6.01 -24.06 4.90
N LYS A 136 -6.92 -24.87 5.47
CA LYS A 136 -6.99 -25.14 6.92
C LYS A 136 -7.31 -23.90 7.75
N ASN A 137 -8.02 -22.94 7.16
CA ASN A 137 -8.57 -21.77 7.84
C ASN A 137 -10.05 -21.63 7.47
N GLU A 138 -10.93 -21.92 8.42
CA GLU A 138 -12.39 -21.97 8.21
C GLU A 138 -12.94 -20.69 7.56
N LYS A 139 -12.53 -19.52 8.06
CA LYS A 139 -12.99 -18.22 7.55
C LYS A 139 -12.55 -17.97 6.12
N ALA A 140 -11.31 -18.37 5.79
CA ALA A 140 -10.74 -18.21 4.47
C ALA A 140 -11.43 -19.14 3.45
N GLU A 141 -11.69 -20.38 3.84
CA GLU A 141 -12.40 -21.37 3.02
C GLU A 141 -13.87 -21.02 2.79
N GLU A 142 -14.57 -20.55 3.82
CA GLU A 142 -15.95 -20.06 3.71
C GLU A 142 -16.03 -18.87 2.74
N THR A 143 -15.09 -17.92 2.86
CA THR A 143 -15.03 -16.75 1.98
C THR A 143 -14.79 -17.17 0.53
N TYR A 144 -13.91 -18.13 0.28
CA TYR A 144 -13.70 -18.66 -1.08
C TYR A 144 -14.99 -19.28 -1.65
N LYS A 145 -15.72 -20.10 -0.88
CA LYS A 145 -17.00 -20.71 -1.32
C LYS A 145 -18.03 -19.64 -1.71
N ASN A 146 -18.15 -18.61 -0.89
CA ASN A 146 -19.05 -17.48 -1.16
C ASN A 146 -18.64 -16.70 -2.42
N LEU A 147 -17.35 -16.35 -2.53
CA LEU A 147 -16.80 -15.66 -3.69
C LEU A 147 -16.96 -16.49 -4.97
N LEU A 148 -16.78 -17.81 -4.91
CA LEU A 148 -16.96 -18.70 -6.06
C LEU A 148 -18.39 -18.60 -6.62
N GLN A 149 -19.40 -18.59 -5.75
CA GLN A 149 -20.79 -18.39 -6.15
C GLN A 149 -21.00 -17.00 -6.75
N TRP A 150 -20.58 -15.94 -6.06
CA TRP A 150 -20.88 -14.57 -6.49
C TRP A 150 -20.10 -14.16 -7.74
N ALA A 151 -18.84 -14.60 -7.88
CA ALA A 151 -18.04 -14.39 -9.07
C ALA A 151 -18.67 -15.08 -10.29
N LYS A 152 -19.23 -16.29 -10.11
CA LYS A 152 -19.98 -16.98 -11.18
C LYS A 152 -21.21 -16.18 -11.62
N GLU A 153 -21.98 -15.64 -10.68
CA GLU A 153 -23.15 -14.79 -10.98
C GLU A 153 -22.77 -13.53 -11.77
N LYS A 154 -21.60 -12.93 -11.45
CA LYS A 154 -21.09 -11.72 -12.11
C LYS A 154 -20.17 -12.01 -13.32
N LYS A 155 -19.97 -13.28 -13.71
CA LYS A 155 -19.05 -13.70 -14.78
C LYS A 155 -17.62 -13.16 -14.59
N MET A 156 -17.08 -13.33 -13.39
CA MET A 156 -15.75 -12.88 -12.97
C MET A 156 -14.81 -14.05 -12.73
N LYS A 157 -13.50 -13.77 -12.81
CA LYS A 157 -12.44 -14.70 -12.41
C LYS A 157 -12.00 -14.45 -10.96
N ILE A 158 -11.64 -15.51 -10.26
CA ILE A 158 -10.94 -15.43 -8.98
C ILE A 158 -9.49 -15.84 -9.22
N LYS A 159 -8.56 -14.92 -8.96
CA LYS A 159 -7.11 -15.14 -9.03
C LYS A 159 -6.58 -15.35 -7.62
N ILE A 160 -6.13 -16.55 -7.33
CA ILE A 160 -5.85 -16.99 -5.96
C ILE A 160 -4.35 -16.94 -5.71
N ILE A 161 -3.97 -16.25 -4.64
CA ILE A 161 -2.61 -16.21 -4.10
C ILE A 161 -2.64 -16.94 -2.77
N VAL A 162 -1.98 -18.09 -2.71
CA VAL A 162 -1.86 -18.89 -1.51
C VAL A 162 -0.79 -18.28 -0.63
N ARG A 163 -1.20 -17.85 0.57
CA ARG A 163 -0.35 -17.28 1.61
C ARG A 163 -0.78 -17.85 2.96
N PRO A 164 -0.24 -19.01 3.37
CA PRO A 164 -0.43 -19.50 4.73
C PRO A 164 0.07 -18.46 5.73
N GLY A 165 -0.67 -18.24 6.81
CA GLY A 165 -0.19 -17.41 7.91
C GLY A 165 0.99 -18.05 8.61
N ASP A 166 1.87 -17.24 9.22
CA ASP A 166 3.12 -17.71 9.84
C ASP A 166 2.91 -18.81 10.89
N PHE A 167 1.74 -18.82 11.56
CA PHE A 167 1.38 -19.81 12.58
C PHE A 167 0.52 -20.97 12.03
N ASN A 168 0.10 -20.95 10.77
CA ASN A 168 -0.68 -22.01 10.15
C ASN A 168 0.23 -23.04 9.48
N ILE A 169 0.96 -23.80 10.29
CA ILE A 169 1.92 -24.82 9.83
C ILE A 169 1.21 -25.92 9.01
N GLU A 170 0.02 -26.35 9.44
CA GLU A 170 -0.77 -27.35 8.73
C GLU A 170 -1.19 -26.85 7.35
N GLY A 171 -1.68 -25.61 7.26
CA GLY A 171 -2.03 -24.96 6.01
C GLY A 171 -0.83 -24.80 5.08
N TYR A 172 0.33 -24.42 5.60
CA TYR A 172 1.57 -24.36 4.81
C TYR A 172 1.94 -25.72 4.23
N ASN A 173 2.03 -26.75 5.06
CA ASN A 173 2.40 -28.09 4.62
C ASN A 173 1.38 -28.67 3.62
N THR A 174 0.08 -28.47 3.87
CA THR A 174 -1.00 -28.87 2.95
C THR A 174 -0.86 -28.16 1.60
N ALA A 175 -0.59 -26.85 1.60
CA ALA A 175 -0.39 -26.07 0.39
C ALA A 175 0.85 -26.54 -0.39
N VAL A 176 1.96 -26.84 0.28
CA VAL A 176 3.16 -27.43 -0.36
C VAL A 176 2.79 -28.72 -1.08
N SER A 177 2.16 -29.66 -0.38
CA SER A 177 1.76 -30.95 -0.96
C SER A 177 0.86 -30.80 -2.17
N ALA A 178 -0.13 -29.92 -2.09
CA ALA A 178 -1.05 -29.67 -3.19
C ALA A 178 -0.35 -29.04 -4.41
N LEU A 179 0.53 -28.06 -4.19
CA LEU A 179 1.31 -27.43 -5.27
C LEU A 179 2.25 -28.45 -5.93
N CYS A 180 2.95 -29.27 -5.15
CA CYS A 180 3.85 -30.30 -5.66
C CYS A 180 3.11 -31.38 -6.48
N LYS A 181 1.88 -31.70 -6.08
CA LYS A 181 0.99 -32.61 -6.82
C LYS A 181 0.24 -31.94 -7.97
N LYS A 182 0.44 -30.64 -8.20
CA LYS A 182 -0.27 -29.83 -9.21
C LYS A 182 -1.80 -29.94 -9.08
N GLN A 183 -2.27 -29.98 -7.84
CA GLN A 183 -3.69 -30.05 -7.52
C GLN A 183 -4.39 -28.72 -7.82
N SER A 184 -5.68 -28.77 -8.12
CA SER A 184 -6.52 -27.57 -8.14
C SER A 184 -6.69 -26.98 -6.75
N PHE A 185 -7.14 -25.72 -6.67
CA PHE A 185 -7.40 -25.10 -5.37
C PHE A 185 -8.48 -25.85 -4.56
N ASP A 186 -9.56 -26.32 -5.20
CA ASP A 186 -10.59 -27.13 -4.51
C ASP A 186 -10.04 -28.46 -3.98
N GLN A 187 -9.07 -29.05 -4.67
CA GLN A 187 -8.37 -30.24 -4.19
C GLN A 187 -7.46 -29.90 -3.00
N MET A 188 -6.74 -28.76 -3.06
CA MET A 188 -5.90 -28.28 -1.96
C MET A 188 -6.72 -28.12 -0.67
N LEU A 189 -7.89 -27.48 -0.73
CA LEU A 189 -8.74 -27.28 0.46
C LEU A 189 -9.19 -28.59 1.12
N LYS A 190 -9.35 -29.66 0.34
CA LYS A 190 -9.78 -30.98 0.83
C LYS A 190 -8.60 -31.90 1.20
N SER A 191 -7.38 -31.49 0.86
CA SER A 191 -6.19 -32.32 1.02
C SER A 191 -5.64 -32.28 2.44
N TYR A 192 -4.67 -33.15 2.70
CA TYR A 192 -3.84 -33.16 3.89
C TYR A 192 -2.37 -33.14 3.46
N TYR A 193 -1.48 -32.79 4.38
CA TYR A 193 -0.05 -32.91 4.14
C TYR A 193 0.32 -34.35 3.77
N ASP A 194 1.11 -34.49 2.71
CA ASP A 194 1.71 -35.74 2.27
C ASP A 194 3.23 -35.53 2.19
N ALA A 195 3.97 -36.18 3.09
CA ALA A 195 5.42 -36.08 3.17
C ALA A 195 6.13 -36.57 1.89
N SER A 196 5.50 -37.43 1.09
CA SER A 196 6.06 -37.85 -0.20
C SER A 196 5.96 -36.76 -1.27
N ALA A 197 5.11 -35.75 -1.06
CA ALA A 197 4.88 -34.62 -1.94
C ALA A 197 5.43 -33.31 -1.34
N ASP A 198 6.68 -33.36 -0.89
CA ASP A 198 7.38 -32.21 -0.33
C ASP A 198 8.50 -31.76 -1.29
N CYS A 199 8.19 -30.81 -2.16
CA CYS A 199 9.08 -30.37 -3.24
C CYS A 199 9.59 -28.95 -3.02
N LYS A 200 10.83 -28.69 -3.49
CA LYS A 200 11.48 -27.38 -3.39
C LYS A 200 10.70 -26.26 -4.09
N GLU A 201 10.07 -26.57 -5.21
CA GLU A 201 9.28 -25.60 -6.00
C GLU A 201 8.03 -25.12 -5.24
N GLY A 202 7.30 -26.05 -4.60
CA GLY A 202 6.13 -25.73 -3.80
C GLY A 202 6.48 -24.82 -2.62
N ARG A 203 7.55 -25.16 -1.88
CA ARG A 203 8.08 -24.32 -0.79
C ARG A 203 8.49 -22.94 -1.28
N ALA A 204 9.31 -22.89 -2.33
CA ALA A 204 9.79 -21.62 -2.88
C ALA A 204 8.64 -20.72 -3.34
N THR A 205 7.59 -21.29 -3.95
CA THR A 205 6.39 -20.56 -4.37
C THR A 205 5.68 -19.93 -3.18
N LEU A 206 5.45 -20.69 -2.10
CA LEU A 206 4.77 -20.19 -0.91
C LEU A 206 5.62 -19.15 -0.17
N ASP A 207 6.92 -19.41 0.00
CA ASP A 207 7.84 -18.48 0.67
C ASP A 207 7.92 -17.15 -0.09
N GLN A 208 7.94 -17.20 -1.43
CA GLN A 208 7.89 -16.00 -2.28
C GLN A 208 6.57 -15.25 -2.14
N ASN A 209 5.43 -15.96 -2.10
CA ASN A 209 4.12 -15.35 -1.89
C ASN A 209 4.01 -14.71 -0.50
N MET A 210 4.47 -15.38 0.54
CA MET A 210 4.49 -14.85 1.91
C MET A 210 5.38 -13.60 1.99
N LYS A 211 6.59 -13.66 1.43
CA LYS A 211 7.49 -12.50 1.36
C LYS A 211 6.87 -11.34 0.58
N PHE A 212 6.30 -11.61 -0.58
CA PHE A 212 5.64 -10.61 -1.42
C PHE A 212 4.48 -9.94 -0.68
N VAL A 213 3.54 -10.71 -0.13
CA VAL A 213 2.36 -10.14 0.54
C VAL A 213 2.76 -9.45 1.83
N ASN A 214 3.53 -10.10 2.70
CA ASN A 214 3.82 -9.58 4.05
C ASN A 214 4.84 -8.44 4.02
N ALA A 215 5.99 -8.66 3.38
CA ALA A 215 7.12 -7.74 3.46
C ALA A 215 7.08 -6.68 2.36
N GLN A 216 6.81 -7.07 1.11
CA GLN A 216 6.84 -6.13 -0.02
C GLN A 216 5.55 -5.31 -0.14
N MET A 217 4.39 -5.95 -0.02
CA MET A 217 3.09 -5.27 -0.09
C MET A 217 2.60 -4.73 1.26
N GLY A 218 3.26 -5.07 2.37
CA GLY A 218 2.89 -4.58 3.71
C GLY A 218 1.52 -5.09 4.19
N LEU A 219 1.07 -6.22 3.67
CA LEU A 219 -0.21 -6.86 3.98
C LEU A 219 -0.06 -7.92 5.07
N THR A 220 0.19 -7.47 6.30
CA THR A 220 0.35 -8.35 7.47
C THR A 220 -0.97 -8.75 8.12
N PHE A 221 -2.11 -8.43 7.50
CA PHE A 221 -3.43 -8.78 8.02
C PHE A 221 -3.71 -10.29 7.88
N PRO A 222 -4.59 -10.88 8.71
CA PRO A 222 -5.05 -12.26 8.53
C PRO A 222 -5.75 -12.48 7.19
N ASN A 223 -5.71 -13.70 6.68
CA ASN A 223 -6.54 -14.11 5.55
C ASN A 223 -8.03 -14.16 5.95
N PRO A 224 -8.95 -14.02 4.99
CA PRO A 224 -8.72 -13.72 3.57
C PRO A 224 -8.53 -12.22 3.29
N ILE A 225 -7.87 -11.89 2.17
CA ILE A 225 -7.76 -10.52 1.65
C ILE A 225 -8.24 -10.52 0.20
N ILE A 226 -9.10 -9.57 -0.15
CA ILE A 226 -9.68 -9.43 -1.50
C ILE A 226 -9.19 -8.13 -2.11
N ILE A 227 -8.74 -8.18 -3.36
CA ILE A 227 -8.39 -6.99 -4.15
C ILE A 227 -9.13 -7.06 -5.48
N THR A 228 -9.95 -6.07 -5.79
CA THR A 228 -10.73 -6.03 -7.04
C THR A 228 -9.86 -5.58 -8.23
N SER A 229 -10.33 -5.82 -9.46
CA SER A 229 -9.66 -5.36 -10.69
C SER A 229 -9.48 -3.84 -10.78
N ASN A 230 -10.29 -3.06 -10.07
CA ASN A 230 -10.18 -1.59 -9.95
C ASN A 230 -9.34 -1.13 -8.74
N GLY A 231 -8.72 -2.06 -8.01
CA GLY A 231 -7.78 -1.78 -6.94
C GLY A 231 -8.37 -1.51 -5.56
N LYS A 232 -9.65 -1.80 -5.32
CA LYS A 232 -10.23 -1.74 -3.97
C LYS A 232 -9.76 -2.95 -3.17
N LEU A 233 -9.35 -2.69 -1.93
CA LEU A 233 -8.85 -3.70 -1.01
C LEU A 233 -9.85 -3.93 0.12
N TRP A 234 -10.11 -5.19 0.43
CA TRP A 234 -10.92 -5.63 1.57
C TRP A 234 -10.19 -6.68 2.38
N VAL A 235 -10.25 -6.56 3.71
CA VAL A 235 -9.62 -7.50 4.65
C VAL A 235 -10.71 -8.23 5.44
N GLY A 236 -10.60 -9.55 5.49
CA GLY A 236 -11.52 -10.42 6.22
C GLY A 236 -12.67 -10.94 5.38
N GLN A 237 -13.62 -11.59 6.05
CA GLN A 237 -14.83 -12.10 5.42
C GLN A 237 -15.71 -10.93 4.96
N LEU A 238 -16.51 -11.19 3.93
CA LEU A 238 -17.51 -10.24 3.44
C LEU A 238 -18.80 -10.98 3.12
N ASN A 239 -19.93 -10.28 3.24
CA ASN A 239 -21.22 -10.73 2.76
C ASN A 239 -21.47 -10.26 1.31
N LYS A 240 -22.62 -10.65 0.74
CA LYS A 240 -22.95 -10.33 -0.65
C LYS A 240 -23.06 -8.81 -0.90
N ASP A 241 -23.67 -8.07 0.01
CA ASP A 241 -23.83 -6.61 -0.15
C ASP A 241 -22.48 -5.89 -0.14
N GLN A 242 -21.58 -6.32 0.75
CA GLN A 242 -20.20 -5.85 0.81
C GLN A 242 -19.45 -6.21 -0.47
N PHE A 243 -19.62 -7.43 -0.99
CA PHE A 243 -19.03 -7.83 -2.27
C PHE A 243 -19.48 -6.91 -3.39
N GLU A 244 -20.77 -6.65 -3.51
CA GLU A 244 -21.30 -5.74 -4.53
C GLU A 244 -20.83 -4.29 -4.34
N ALA A 245 -20.65 -3.84 -3.10
CA ALA A 245 -20.14 -2.51 -2.80
C ALA A 245 -18.65 -2.33 -3.19
N ILE A 246 -17.83 -3.37 -3.01
CA ILE A 246 -16.40 -3.29 -3.40
C ILE A 246 -16.20 -3.39 -4.92
N LEU A 247 -17.17 -3.90 -5.68
CA LEU A 247 -17.08 -3.96 -7.16
C LEU A 247 -17.44 -2.64 -7.86
N LYS A 248 -18.16 -1.74 -7.18
CA LYS A 248 -18.47 -0.39 -7.68
C LYS A 248 -17.23 0.49 -7.72
#